data_AF-A0A920AD05-F1
#
_entry.id   AF-A0A920AD05-F1
#
_cell.length_a   1.000
_cell.length_b   1.000
_cell.length_c   1.000
_cell.angle_alpha   90.00
_cell.angle_beta   90.00
_cell.angle_gamma   90.00
#
_symmetry.space_group_name_H-M   'P 1'
#
loop_
_entity.id
_entity.type
_entity.pdbx_description
1 polymer ?
#
loop_
_entity_poly.entity_id
_entity_poly.type
_entity_poly.pdbx_seq_one_letter_code
_entity_poly.pdbx_strand_id
1 'polypeptide(L)' 'MRNCCWKYIILILLPAFNLIAQDYSWWNEIHQWNGQNHWSSYMKVSPAFMGPNAFPIPFAEK' A
#
# COMPACT_ATOMS: atom_id res chain seq x y z
N MET A 1 -28.84 33.03 -24.30
CA MET A 1 -28.30 31.78 -23.73
C MET A 1 -26.87 32.02 -23.33
N ARG A 2 -26.63 32.47 -22.08
CA ARG A 2 -25.33 32.99 -21.64
C ARG A 2 -24.53 31.88 -20.97
N ASN A 3 -23.62 31.30 -21.74
CA ASN A 3 -22.47 30.46 -21.40
C ASN A 3 -22.22 30.23 -19.90
N CYS A 4 -22.82 29.18 -19.32
CA CYS A 4 -22.51 28.66 -17.98
C CYS A 4 -21.27 27.74 -17.95
N CYS A 5 -20.58 27.58 -19.08
CA CYS A 5 -19.52 26.57 -19.29
C CYS A 5 -18.35 26.69 -18.30
N TRP A 6 -18.07 27.90 -17.81
CA TRP A 6 -17.03 28.18 -16.81
C TRP A 6 -17.21 27.37 -15.51
N LYS A 7 -18.46 27.18 -15.06
CA LYS A 7 -18.75 26.46 -13.80
C LYS A 7 -18.30 25.00 -13.86
N TYR A 8 -18.33 24.40 -15.05
CA TYR A 8 -17.89 23.01 -15.27
C TYR A 8 -16.36 22.87 -15.32
N ILE A 9 -15.63 23.94 -15.69
CA ILE A 9 -14.15 23.94 -15.65
C ILE A 9 -13.66 23.81 -14.20
N ILE A 10 -14.30 24.50 -13.26
CA ILE A 10 -13.96 24.39 -11.82
C ILE A 10 -14.22 22.98 -11.28
N LEU A 11 -15.31 22.34 -11.69
CA LEU A 11 -15.65 20.97 -11.32
C LEU A 11 -14.64 19.93 -11.85
N ILE A 12 -14.03 20.18 -13.01
CA ILE A 12 -13.02 19.31 -13.62
C ILE A 12 -11.64 19.48 -12.96
N LEU A 13 -11.34 20.64 -12.35
CA LEU A 13 -10.04 20.94 -11.73
C LEU A 13 -9.94 20.53 -10.24
N LEU A 14 -11.06 20.28 -9.57
CA LEU A 14 -11.11 19.88 -8.15
C LEU A 14 -10.45 18.52 -7.79
N PRO A 15 -10.44 17.46 -8.62
CA PRO A 15 -9.88 16.16 -8.22
C PRO A 15 -8.34 16.09 -8.27
N ALA A 16 -7.64 17.11 -8.79
CA ALA A 16 -6.18 17.10 -8.93
C ALA A 16 -5.41 17.25 -7.60
N PHE A 17 -6.08 17.62 -6.50
CA PHE A 17 -5.44 17.88 -5.21
C PHE A 17 -5.19 16.65 -4.33
N ASN A 18 -5.64 15.45 -4.75
CA ASN A 18 -5.51 14.22 -3.95
C ASN A 18 -4.52 13.20 -4.55
N LEU A 19 -3.50 13.65 -5.27
CA LEU A 19 -2.53 12.75 -5.92
C LEU A 19 -1.65 11.95 -4.93
N ILE A 20 -1.57 12.37 -3.66
CA ILE A 20 -0.82 11.66 -2.62
C ILE A 20 -1.80 11.27 -1.50
N ALA A 21 -2.72 10.37 -1.81
CA ALA A 21 -3.69 9.86 -0.83
C ALA A 21 -3.12 8.74 0.06
N GLN A 22 -1.94 8.20 -0.24
CA GLN A 22 -1.36 7.05 0.45
C GLN A 22 0.03 7.39 0.96
N ASP A 23 0.20 7.35 2.27
CA ASP A 23 1.49 7.43 2.92
C ASP A 23 1.98 6.02 3.31
N TYR A 24 3.19 5.70 2.90
CA TYR A 24 3.86 4.42 3.20
C TYR A 24 5.09 4.60 4.10
N SER A 25 5.29 5.80 4.68
CA SER A 25 6.41 6.10 5.59
C SER A 25 6.51 5.10 6.75
N TRP A 26 5.36 4.69 7.30
CA TRP A 26 5.24 3.69 8.37
C TRP A 26 5.95 2.37 8.03
N TRP A 27 5.93 1.96 6.77
CA TRP A 27 6.58 0.72 6.33
C TRP A 27 8.10 0.83 6.47
N ASN A 28 8.64 2.00 6.13
CA ASN A 28 10.07 2.29 6.18
C ASN A 28 10.56 2.31 7.63
N GLU A 29 9.79 2.90 8.53
CA GLU A 29 10.11 2.94 9.96
C GLU A 29 10.18 1.54 10.56
N ILE A 30 9.17 0.70 10.29
CA ILE A 30 9.08 -0.65 10.87
C ILE A 30 10.09 -1.61 10.24
N HIS A 31 10.24 -1.59 8.91
CA HIS A 31 11.00 -2.60 8.17
C HIS A 31 12.39 -2.11 7.73
N GLN A 32 12.74 -0.86 8.00
CA GLN A 32 14.00 -0.25 7.57
C GLN A 32 14.20 -0.40 6.05
N TRP A 33 13.13 -0.12 5.30
CA TRP A 33 13.12 -0.30 3.86
C TRP A 33 14.09 0.67 3.17
N ASN A 34 14.89 0.14 2.23
CA ASN A 34 15.91 0.92 1.54
C ASN A 34 15.42 1.62 0.26
N GLY A 35 14.13 1.47 -0.10
CA GLY A 35 13.54 2.04 -1.31
C GLY A 35 13.94 1.36 -2.62
N GLN A 36 14.78 0.31 -2.59
CA GLN A 36 15.30 -0.36 -3.79
C GLN A 36 14.82 -1.80 -3.89
N ASN A 37 14.93 -2.56 -2.79
CA ASN A 37 14.53 -3.95 -2.77
C ASN A 37 13.00 -4.07 -2.80
N HIS A 38 12.47 -5.11 -3.44
CA HIS A 38 11.04 -5.37 -3.39
C HIS A 38 10.57 -5.59 -1.93
N TRP A 39 9.42 -5.05 -1.54
CA TRP A 39 8.91 -5.06 -0.16
C TRP A 39 8.82 -6.48 0.42
N SER A 40 8.52 -7.48 -0.41
CA SER A 40 8.38 -8.88 0.02
C SER A 40 9.66 -9.46 0.61
N SER A 41 10.82 -8.91 0.26
CA SER A 41 12.12 -9.34 0.80
C SER A 41 12.26 -9.07 2.30
N TYR A 42 11.42 -8.20 2.86
CA TYR A 42 11.40 -7.85 4.28
C TYR A 42 10.41 -8.70 5.08
N MET A 43 9.64 -9.58 4.42
CA MET A 43 8.62 -10.42 5.06
C MET A 43 9.20 -11.77 5.51
N LYS A 44 8.82 -12.22 6.72
CA LYS A 44 9.06 -13.60 7.16
C LYS A 44 7.96 -14.51 6.64
N VAL A 45 8.26 -15.23 5.57
CA VAL A 45 7.28 -16.08 4.88
C VAL A 45 7.24 -17.54 5.35
N SER A 46 8.02 -17.90 6.36
CA SER A 46 7.93 -19.24 6.94
C SER A 46 6.59 -19.43 7.67
N PRO A 47 5.93 -20.61 7.55
CA PRO A 47 4.58 -20.82 8.09
C PRO A 47 4.46 -20.49 9.59
N ALA A 48 5.51 -20.72 10.37
CA ALA A 48 5.57 -20.39 11.80
C ALA A 48 5.32 -18.90 12.12
N PHE A 49 5.51 -17.99 11.16
CA PHE A 49 5.31 -16.54 11.35
C PHE A 49 4.08 -15.99 10.60
N MET A 50 3.34 -16.84 9.87
CA MET A 50 2.18 -16.43 9.06
C MET A 50 0.84 -16.51 9.81
N GLY A 51 0.87 -16.86 11.10
CA GLY A 51 -0.32 -16.93 11.96
C GLY A 51 -1.07 -18.26 11.83
N PRO A 52 -2.30 -18.34 12.39
CA PRO A 52 -3.04 -19.60 12.55
C PRO A 52 -3.56 -20.20 11.25
N ASN A 53 -3.64 -19.40 10.17
CA ASN A 53 -4.05 -19.87 8.85
C ASN A 53 -2.88 -20.35 7.98
N ALA A 54 -1.66 -20.39 8.52
CA ALA A 54 -0.51 -20.90 7.81
C ALA A 54 -0.67 -22.41 7.55
N PHE A 55 -0.19 -22.88 6.39
CA PHE A 55 -0.22 -24.31 6.10
C PHE A 55 0.60 -25.09 7.14
N PRO A 56 0.10 -26.24 7.62
CA PRO A 56 0.84 -27.09 8.54
C PRO A 56 2.11 -27.61 7.84
N ILE A 57 3.22 -27.65 8.58
CA ILE A 57 4.48 -28.17 8.07
C ILE A 57 4.52 -29.68 8.36
N PRO A 58 4.57 -30.57 7.33
CA PRO A 58 4.44 -32.02 7.53
C PRO A 58 5.51 -32.67 8.42
N PHE A 59 6.63 -32.00 8.66
CA PHE A 59 7.79 -32.54 9.39
C PHE A 59 8.24 -31.64 10.56
N ALA A 60 7.45 -30.63 10.94
CA ALA A 60 7.79 -29.75 12.07
C ALA A 60 7.34 -30.31 13.44
N GLU A 61 6.72 -31.48 13.46
CA GLU A 61 6.38 -32.21 14.68
C GLU A 61 7.66 -32.86 15.25
N LYS A 62 8.02 -32.50 16.49
CA LYS A 62 8.92 -33.29 17.33
C LYS A 62 8.08 -34.17 18.25
#